data_AF-A0A7V0YDH6-F1
#
_entry.id   AF-A0A7V0YDH6-F1
#
_cell.length_a   1.000
_cell.length_b   1.000
_cell.length_c   1.000
_cell.angle_alpha   90.00
_cell.angle_beta   90.00
_cell.angle_gamma   90.00
#
_symmetry.space_group_name_H-M   'P 1'
#
loop_
_entity.id
_entity.type
_entity.pdbx_description
1 polymer ?
#
loop_
_entity_poly.entity_id
_entity_poly.type
_entity_poly.pdbx_seq_one_letter_code
_entity_poly.pdbx_strand_id
1 'polypeptide(L)'
;MAATKEAARTAEKRPKSRYLTGDPEQERRLREGYIVATKEGVEKPGVTLLTRNHDIIRRWAEARGAVPATVPGTEHDGHLGVLRFDFPGFGGRELKHVSWEEWFRAFDERNLVFVYQETTKDGTQSNFFRFDSPYREEG
;
A
#
# COMPACT_ATOMS: atom_id res chain seq x y z
N MET A 1 -31.98 14.95 -31.94
CA MET A 1 -32.14 14.78 -30.47
C MET A 1 -32.58 13.34 -30.26
N ALA A 2 -31.97 12.48 -29.46
CA ALA A 2 -31.01 12.61 -28.38
C ALA A 2 -29.92 11.53 -28.51
N ALA A 3 -28.80 11.80 -27.86
CA ALA A 3 -27.53 11.10 -27.95
C ALA A 3 -27.55 9.72 -27.26
N THR A 4 -26.82 8.79 -27.89
CA THR A 4 -25.95 7.76 -27.31
C THR A 4 -26.38 7.11 -25.99
N LYS A 5 -26.96 5.92 -26.11
CA LYS A 5 -26.94 4.91 -25.05
C LYS A 5 -25.86 3.87 -25.38
N GLU A 6 -24.60 4.29 -25.31
CA GLU A 6 -23.45 3.37 -25.28
C GLU A 6 -22.74 3.52 -23.94
N ALA A 7 -23.20 2.73 -22.98
CA ALA A 7 -22.42 2.36 -21.82
C ALA A 7 -22.62 0.85 -21.61
N ALA A 8 -22.34 0.09 -22.65
CA ALA A 8 -22.29 -1.36 -22.59
C ALA A 8 -20.88 -1.79 -22.15
N ARG A 9 -20.72 -1.89 -20.83
CA ARG A 9 -19.92 -2.91 -20.14
C ARG A 9 -18.59 -3.26 -20.80
N THR A 10 -17.57 -2.44 -20.57
CA THR A 10 -16.24 -3.03 -20.36
C THR A 10 -16.35 -3.84 -19.07
N ALA A 11 -16.18 -5.15 -19.15
CA ALA A 11 -16.03 -6.00 -17.97
C ALA A 11 -14.70 -5.60 -17.28
N GLU A 12 -14.72 -4.47 -16.58
CA GLU A 12 -13.55 -3.93 -15.89
C GLU A 12 -13.11 -4.96 -14.85
N LYS A 13 -11.88 -5.44 -15.02
CA LYS A 13 -11.20 -6.42 -14.16
C LYS A 13 -11.41 -5.99 -12.71
N ARG A 14 -12.34 -6.62 -11.97
CA ARG A 14 -12.55 -6.33 -10.55
C ARG A 14 -11.19 -6.47 -9.84
N PRO A 15 -10.76 -5.50 -9.04
CA PRO A 15 -9.47 -5.62 -8.35
C PRO A 15 -9.48 -6.88 -7.49
N LYS A 16 -8.38 -7.63 -7.54
CA LYS A 16 -8.19 -8.83 -6.71
C LYS A 16 -7.89 -8.48 -5.25
N SER A 17 -7.54 -7.22 -4.99
CA SER A 17 -7.39 -6.70 -3.64
C SER A 17 -8.72 -6.81 -2.89
N ARG A 18 -8.68 -7.38 -1.69
CA ARG A 18 -9.84 -7.35 -0.78
C ARG A 18 -10.13 -5.94 -0.23
N TYR A 19 -9.20 -5.00 -0.42
CA TYR A 19 -9.24 -3.65 0.15
C TYR A 19 -9.61 -2.59 -0.89
N LEU A 20 -9.43 -2.89 -2.17
CA LEU A 20 -9.91 -2.06 -3.28
C LEU A 20 -11.27 -2.55 -3.73
N THR A 21 -12.23 -1.65 -3.84
CA THR A 21 -13.60 -1.96 -4.26
C THR A 21 -13.75 -1.95 -5.79
N GLY A 22 -12.76 -1.42 -6.51
CA GLY A 22 -12.84 -1.15 -7.95
C GLY A 22 -13.62 0.12 -8.27
N ASP A 23 -13.85 0.96 -7.27
CA ASP A 23 -14.44 2.28 -7.44
C ASP A 23 -13.42 3.23 -8.08
N PRO A 24 -13.71 3.80 -9.27
CA PRO A 24 -12.82 4.74 -9.94
C PRO A 24 -12.46 5.97 -9.10
N GLU A 25 -13.32 6.40 -8.17
CA GLU A 25 -13.02 7.49 -7.25
C GLU A 25 -11.94 7.10 -6.24
N GLN A 26 -12.04 5.89 -5.66
CA GLN A 26 -11.02 5.35 -4.76
C GLN A 26 -9.67 5.23 -5.48
N GLU A 27 -9.66 4.71 -6.71
CA GLU A 27 -8.43 4.58 -7.50
C GLU A 27 -7.81 5.93 -7.84
N ARG A 28 -8.63 6.91 -8.28
CA ARG A 28 -8.17 8.28 -8.54
C ARG A 28 -7.55 8.89 -7.29
N ARG A 29 -8.21 8.77 -6.14
CA ARG A 29 -7.71 9.30 -4.86
C ARG A 29 -6.40 8.67 -4.44
N LEU A 30 -6.23 7.36 -4.62
CA LEU A 30 -4.95 6.70 -4.36
C LEU A 30 -3.85 7.20 -5.29
N ARG A 31 -4.13 7.42 -6.58
CA ARG A 31 -3.17 8.00 -7.54
C ARG A 31 -2.80 9.44 -7.18
N GLU A 32 -3.75 10.21 -6.67
CA GLU A 32 -3.55 11.59 -6.18
C GLU A 32 -2.87 11.63 -4.79
N GLY A 33 -2.59 10.48 -4.18
CA GLY A 33 -1.89 10.40 -2.89
C GLY A 33 -2.79 10.63 -1.66
N TYR A 34 -4.11 10.61 -1.80
CA TYR A 34 -5.03 10.67 -0.67
C TYR A 34 -5.08 9.35 0.10
N ILE A 35 -5.39 9.44 1.39
CA ILE A 35 -5.74 8.29 2.21
C ILE A 35 -7.16 7.85 1.88
N VAL A 36 -7.36 6.53 1.70
CA VAL A 36 -8.68 5.91 1.54
C VAL A 36 -8.90 4.88 2.66
N ALA A 37 -10.09 4.87 3.26
CA ALA A 37 -10.51 3.89 4.27
C ALA A 37 -11.42 2.81 3.67
N THR A 38 -11.34 1.57 4.16
CA THR A 38 -11.95 0.41 3.47
C THR A 38 -13.44 0.21 3.68
N LYS A 39 -14.06 0.74 4.76
CA LYS A 39 -15.52 0.62 4.99
C LYS A 39 -16.10 1.34 6.20
N GLU A 40 -15.28 1.85 7.11
CA GLU A 40 -15.72 2.63 8.25
C GLU A 40 -14.77 3.82 8.35
N GLY A 41 -15.29 5.04 8.49
CA GLY A 41 -14.52 6.28 8.41
C GLY A 41 -13.21 6.27 9.21
N VAL A 42 -12.28 7.13 8.80
CA VAL A 42 -10.88 7.22 9.27
C VAL A 42 -10.75 7.30 10.81
N GLU A 43 -11.83 7.65 11.52
CA GLU A 43 -11.84 7.97 12.95
C GLU A 43 -12.06 6.76 13.88
N LYS A 44 -12.28 5.54 13.38
CA LYS A 44 -12.44 4.35 14.24
C LYS A 44 -11.10 3.60 14.46
N PRO A 45 -10.82 3.10 15.69
CA PRO A 45 -9.69 2.21 15.92
C PRO A 45 -9.76 0.94 15.06
N GLY A 46 -8.60 0.44 14.61
CA GLY A 46 -8.55 -0.79 13.79
C GLY A 46 -8.98 -0.62 12.34
N VAL A 47 -9.24 0.62 11.89
CA VAL A 47 -9.57 0.89 10.49
C VAL A 47 -8.36 0.63 9.60
N THR A 48 -8.62 -0.06 8.49
CA THR A 48 -7.62 -0.29 7.46
C THR A 48 -7.62 0.89 6.49
N LEU A 49 -6.45 1.48 6.33
CA LEU A 49 -6.17 2.65 5.51
C LEU A 49 -5.28 2.27 4.34
N LEU A 50 -5.45 2.97 3.23
CA LEU A 50 -4.69 2.79 2.01
C LEU A 50 -4.08 4.12 1.60
N THR A 51 -2.82 4.10 1.19
CA THR A 51 -2.16 5.28 0.62
C THR A 51 -1.07 4.88 -0.37
N ARG A 52 -0.71 5.80 -1.25
CA ARG A 52 0.53 5.78 -2.05
C ARG A 52 1.44 6.96 -1.73
N ASN A 53 1.08 7.77 -0.76
CA ASN A 53 1.82 8.97 -0.41
C ASN A 53 3.05 8.61 0.43
N HIS A 54 4.23 8.92 -0.10
CA HIS A 54 5.51 8.59 0.53
C HIS A 54 5.67 9.24 1.91
N ASP A 55 5.22 10.49 2.08
CA ASP A 55 5.33 11.19 3.37
C ASP A 55 4.48 10.52 4.44
N ILE A 56 3.30 10.02 4.08
CA ILE A 56 2.42 9.29 5.00
C ILE A 56 3.09 7.97 5.40
N ILE A 57 3.63 7.23 4.44
CA ILE A 57 4.31 5.94 4.68
C ILE A 57 5.55 6.16 5.57
N ARG A 58 6.35 7.19 5.27
CA ARG A 58 7.55 7.55 6.04
C ARG A 58 7.18 7.88 7.49
N ARG A 59 6.24 8.81 7.71
CA ARG A 59 5.79 9.19 9.05
C ARG A 59 5.23 8.01 9.82
N TRP A 60 4.45 7.13 9.16
CA TRP A 60 3.91 5.93 9.77
C TRP A 60 5.03 4.99 10.26
N ALA A 61 6.05 4.75 9.45
CA ALA A 61 7.19 3.90 9.81
C ALA A 61 8.03 4.53 10.93
N GLU A 62 8.38 5.80 10.81
CA GLU A 62 9.19 6.54 11.78
C GLU A 62 8.53 6.61 13.17
N ALA A 63 7.21 6.83 13.22
CA ALA A 63 6.45 6.83 14.47
C ALA A 63 6.49 5.48 15.22
N ARG A 64 6.92 4.41 14.54
CA ARG A 64 7.07 3.04 15.07
C ARG A 64 8.55 2.63 15.20
N GLY A 65 9.47 3.56 14.95
CA GLY A 65 10.91 3.30 14.91
C GLY A 65 11.34 2.37 13.77
N ALA A 66 10.49 2.21 12.75
CA ALA A 66 10.69 1.24 11.70
C ALA A 66 11.59 1.79 10.57
N VAL A 67 12.50 0.97 10.07
CA VAL A 67 13.48 1.35 9.03
C VAL A 67 13.15 0.65 7.72
N PRO A 68 13.18 1.33 6.56
CA PRO A 68 12.99 0.69 5.26
C PRO A 68 14.01 -0.43 5.03
N ALA A 69 13.52 -1.60 4.64
CA ALA A 69 14.34 -2.78 4.45
C ALA A 69 13.86 -3.65 3.29
N THR A 70 14.73 -4.56 2.85
CA THR A 70 14.42 -5.62 1.88
C THR A 70 14.81 -6.99 2.46
N VAL A 71 14.23 -8.05 1.90
CA VAL A 71 14.69 -9.43 2.17
C VAL A 71 15.85 -9.76 1.21
N PRO A 72 17.05 -10.11 1.70
CA PRO A 72 18.15 -10.55 0.86
C PRO A 72 17.78 -11.78 0.03
N GLY A 73 18.30 -11.87 -1.19
CA GLY A 73 18.06 -12.97 -2.12
C GLY A 73 16.70 -12.94 -2.81
N THR A 74 15.95 -11.85 -2.68
CA THR A 74 14.66 -11.66 -3.38
C THR A 74 14.74 -10.60 -4.47
N GLU A 75 15.91 -9.97 -4.63
CA GLU A 75 16.20 -9.00 -5.69
C GLU A 75 16.05 -9.63 -7.08
N HIS A 76 15.55 -8.84 -8.03
CA HIS A 76 15.38 -9.26 -9.41
C HIS A 76 15.75 -8.10 -10.34
N ASP A 77 16.51 -8.38 -11.39
CA ASP A 77 16.96 -7.40 -12.39
C ASP A 77 17.62 -6.14 -11.81
N GLY A 78 18.30 -6.28 -10.67
CA GLY A 78 18.94 -5.15 -9.98
C GLY A 78 17.99 -4.28 -9.15
N HIS A 79 16.71 -4.66 -9.03
CA HIS A 79 15.72 -4.00 -8.20
C HIS A 79 15.55 -4.71 -6.85
N LEU A 80 15.23 -3.94 -5.81
CA LEU A 80 14.93 -4.48 -4.47
C LEU A 80 13.80 -5.50 -4.56
N GLY A 81 13.96 -6.67 -3.94
CA GLY A 81 12.95 -7.71 -3.93
C GLY A 81 11.74 -7.41 -3.05
N VAL A 82 11.56 -8.22 -2.01
CA VAL A 82 10.44 -8.06 -1.07
C VAL A 82 10.69 -6.85 -0.17
N LEU A 83 9.87 -5.81 -0.35
CA LEU A 83 9.88 -4.63 0.51
C LEU A 83 9.35 -4.97 1.91
N ARG A 84 10.05 -4.46 2.93
CA ARG A 84 9.73 -4.60 4.34
C ARG A 84 10.04 -3.32 5.11
N PHE A 85 9.58 -3.31 6.36
CA PHE A 85 10.11 -2.44 7.41
C PHE A 85 10.70 -3.32 8.49
N ASP A 86 11.88 -2.96 8.96
CA ASP A 86 12.50 -3.55 10.14
C ASP A 86 12.03 -2.78 11.38
N PHE A 87 11.41 -3.48 12.34
CA PHE A 87 10.85 -2.87 13.55
C PHE A 87 11.73 -3.20 14.75
N PRO A 88 11.96 -2.23 15.65
CA PRO A 88 12.76 -2.46 16.85
C PRO A 88 12.11 -3.55 17.72
N GLY A 89 12.92 -4.49 18.21
CA GLY A 89 12.47 -5.59 19.07
C GLY A 89 11.79 -6.75 18.34
N PHE A 90 11.58 -6.68 17.02
CA PHE A 90 11.05 -7.77 16.21
C PHE A 90 12.19 -8.51 15.48
N GLY A 91 12.88 -9.38 16.20
CA GLY A 91 13.92 -10.25 15.63
C GLY A 91 13.33 -11.49 14.94
N GLY A 92 13.90 -11.92 13.82
CA GLY A 92 13.55 -13.21 13.19
C GLY A 92 13.77 -13.30 11.68
N ARG A 93 14.09 -12.20 11.01
CA ARG A 93 14.51 -12.21 9.59
C ARG A 93 15.77 -11.38 9.44
N GLU A 94 16.75 -11.89 8.72
CA GLU A 94 17.88 -11.09 8.25
C GLU A 94 17.36 -10.11 7.20
N LEU A 95 16.98 -8.92 7.64
CA LEU A 95 16.56 -7.82 6.76
C LEU A 95 17.78 -6.98 6.42
N LYS A 96 17.87 -6.55 5.16
CA LYS A 96 18.87 -5.57 4.71
C LYS A 96 18.24 -4.19 4.72
N HIS A 97 18.76 -3.28 5.54
CA HIS A 97 18.35 -1.87 5.51
C HIS A 97 18.72 -1.24 4.18
N VAL A 98 17.83 -0.40 3.67
CA VAL A 98 17.99 0.30 2.39
C VAL A 98 17.64 1.77 2.57
N SER A 99 17.99 2.61 1.60
CA SER A 99 17.57 4.01 1.62
C SER A 99 16.06 4.14 1.39
N TRP A 100 15.46 5.20 1.93
CA TRP A 100 14.06 5.56 1.59
C TRP A 100 13.88 5.76 0.09
N GLU A 101 14.87 6.33 -0.60
CA GLU A 101 14.82 6.57 -2.04
C GLU A 101 14.72 5.26 -2.84
N GLU A 102 15.61 4.29 -2.60
CA GLU A 102 15.55 2.98 -3.26
C GLU A 102 14.26 2.24 -2.93
N TRP A 103 13.82 2.33 -1.68
CA TRP A 103 12.60 1.68 -1.23
C TRP A 103 11.36 2.24 -1.94
N PHE A 104 11.24 3.57 -2.02
CA PHE A 104 10.11 4.22 -2.70
C PHE A 104 10.17 4.04 -4.21
N ARG A 105 11.37 4.03 -4.80
CA ARG A 105 11.53 3.69 -6.22
C ARG A 105 10.93 2.32 -6.54
N ALA A 106 11.28 1.29 -5.77
CA ALA A 106 10.72 -0.06 -5.97
C ALA A 106 9.21 -0.12 -5.69
N PHE A 107 8.71 0.67 -4.73
CA PHE A 107 7.29 0.79 -4.42
C PHE A 107 6.51 1.40 -5.60
N ASP A 108 7.03 2.46 -6.20
CA ASP A 108 6.40 3.20 -7.31
C ASP A 108 6.47 2.44 -8.62
N GLU A 109 7.63 1.88 -8.97
CA GLU A 109 7.84 1.09 -10.20
C GLU A 109 6.80 -0.03 -10.30
N ARG A 110 6.46 -0.65 -9.16
CA ARG A 110 5.47 -1.75 -9.06
C ARG A 110 4.04 -1.30 -8.83
N ASN A 111 3.81 0.01 -8.82
CA ASN A 111 2.51 0.62 -8.58
C ASN A 111 1.82 0.16 -7.29
N LEU A 112 2.59 -0.10 -6.24
CA LEU A 112 2.06 -0.68 -5.01
C LEU A 112 1.16 0.31 -4.25
N VAL A 113 0.26 -0.25 -3.45
CA VAL A 113 -0.55 0.47 -2.48
C VAL A 113 -0.13 0.01 -1.08
N PHE A 114 0.13 0.98 -0.21
CA PHE A 114 0.42 0.72 1.19
C PHE A 114 -0.87 0.58 1.96
N VAL A 115 -1.14 -0.64 2.43
CA VAL A 115 -2.32 -0.97 3.24
C VAL A 115 -1.88 -1.11 4.69
N TYR A 116 -2.42 -0.31 5.59
CA TYR A 116 -1.96 -0.24 6.98
C TYR A 116 -3.09 0.01 7.96
N GLN A 117 -2.77 -0.11 9.25
CA GLN A 117 -3.64 0.33 10.34
C GLN A 117 -2.85 1.30 11.22
N GLU A 118 -3.49 2.38 11.66
CA GLU A 118 -2.88 3.26 12.66
C GLU A 118 -2.85 2.59 14.03
N THR A 119 -4.02 2.11 14.45
CA THR A 119 -4.20 1.44 15.73
C THR A 119 -4.83 0.06 15.57
N THR A 120 -4.68 -0.78 16.56
CA THR A 120 -5.48 -2.00 16.75
C THR A 120 -6.91 -1.64 17.14
N LYS A 121 -7.79 -2.63 17.24
CA LYS A 121 -9.17 -2.44 17.73
C LYS A 121 -9.22 -1.91 19.15
N ASP A 122 -8.19 -2.22 19.95
CA ASP A 122 -8.08 -1.80 21.34
C ASP A 122 -7.42 -0.41 21.48
N GLY A 123 -7.11 0.25 20.36
CA GLY A 123 -6.55 1.61 20.33
C GLY A 123 -5.03 1.68 20.47
N THR A 124 -4.33 0.55 20.61
CA THR A 124 -2.87 0.53 20.67
C THR A 124 -2.25 0.75 19.30
N GLN A 125 -1.05 1.32 19.22
CA GLN A 125 -0.33 1.47 17.94
C GLN A 125 -0.18 0.12 17.22
N SER A 126 -0.49 0.08 15.93
CA SER A 126 -0.44 -1.14 15.10
C SER A 126 0.76 -1.14 14.17
N ASN A 127 1.53 -2.24 14.16
CA ASN A 127 2.58 -2.48 13.16
C ASN A 127 2.06 -3.22 11.92
N PHE A 128 0.74 -3.36 11.78
CA PHE A 128 0.15 -4.03 10.64
C PHE A 128 0.33 -3.20 9.36
N PHE A 129 1.03 -3.79 8.39
CA PHE A 129 1.06 -3.30 7.03
C PHE A 129 1.11 -4.45 6.03
N ARG A 130 0.66 -4.19 4.81
CA ARG A 130 0.80 -5.03 3.62
C ARG A 130 0.94 -4.14 2.39
N PHE A 131 1.51 -4.71 1.35
CA PHE A 131 1.45 -4.15 0.01
C PHE A 131 0.37 -4.85 -0.79
N ASP A 132 -0.34 -4.05 -1.58
CA ASP A 132 -1.25 -4.55 -2.60
C ASP A 132 -0.81 -4.02 -3.95
N SER A 133 -1.15 -4.73 -5.03
CA SER A 133 -0.97 -4.23 -6.39
C SER A 133 -2.36 -4.06 -7.01
N PRO A 134 -2.80 -2.82 -7.30
CA PRO A 134 -4.10 -2.56 -7.90
C PRO A 134 -4.21 -3.10 -9.33
N TYR A 135 -3.08 -3.20 -10.04
CA TYR A 135 -3.04 -3.64 -11.44
C TYR A 135 -2.09 -4.82 -11.59
N ARG A 136 -2.62 -5.93 -12.11
CA ARG A 136 -1.82 -7.10 -12.48
C ARG A 136 -0.80 -6.67 -13.54
N GLU A 137 0.49 -6.95 -13.31
CA GLU A 137 1.47 -7.05 -14.38
C GLU A 137 0.96 -8.16 -15.32
N GLU A 138 0.50 -7.76 -16.52
CA GLU A 138 0.27 -8.70 -17.60
C GLU A 138 1.65 -9.21 -18.01
N GLY A 139 2.02 -10.37 -17.46
CA GLY A 139 3.09 -11.19 -18.03
C GLY A 139 2.67 -11.78 -19.37
#